data_AF-A0A7C7K8Z5-F1
#
_entry.id   AF-A0A7C7K8Z5-F1
#
_cell.length_a   1.000
_cell.length_b   1.000
_cell.length_c   1.000
_cell.angle_alpha   90.00
_cell.angle_beta   90.00
_cell.angle_gamma   90.00
#
_symmetry.space_group_name_H-M   'P 1'
#
loop_
_entity.id
_entity.type
_entity.pdbx_description
1 polymer ?
#
loop_
_entity_poly.entity_id
_entity_poly.type
_entity_poly.pdbx_seq_one_letter_code
_entity_poly.pdbx_strand_id
1 'polypeptide(L)'
;LAKRANLFFMLNPDNFITNVMGPDVMTYTKVEIDPKITEFLPILQEIYQRWLKPIQSQHAIFTTMEGMAEFVVQQILKDDTNFQNYLTTFAGTDYSAYSVKKSIGKEFTEFIFGKFGKSTFEKLIMNPPNTKELKNPQIYLNRIK
;
A
#
# COMPACT_ATOMS: atom_id res chain seq x y z
N LEU A 1 23.48 26.00 19.33
CA LEU A 1 22.38 25.15 19.84
C LEU A 1 21.23 25.01 18.83
N ALA A 2 20.60 26.11 18.38
CA ALA A 2 19.45 26.09 17.46
C ALA A 2 19.67 25.26 16.17
N LYS A 3 20.86 25.33 15.56
CA LYS A 3 21.22 24.55 14.36
C LYS A 3 21.20 23.02 14.57
N ARG A 4 21.59 22.53 15.76
CA ARG A 4 21.55 21.09 16.11
C ARG A 4 20.14 20.64 16.48
N ALA A 5 19.34 21.51 17.09
CA ALA A 5 17.94 21.25 17.41
C ALA A 5 17.08 21.12 16.13
N ASN A 6 17.28 21.99 15.13
CA ASN A 6 16.58 21.87 13.84
C ASN A 6 16.93 20.58 13.09
N LEU A 7 18.19 20.13 13.19
CA LEU A 7 18.63 18.84 12.65
C LEU A 7 17.87 17.67 13.29
N PHE A 8 17.70 17.71 14.62
CA PHE A 8 16.99 16.70 15.39
C PHE A 8 15.49 16.65 15.06
N PHE A 9 14.85 17.82 14.89
CA PHE A 9 13.44 17.88 14.46
C PHE A 9 13.24 17.44 13.02
N MET A 10 14.15 17.79 12.10
CA MET A 10 14.07 17.35 10.71
C MET A 10 14.24 15.84 10.64
N LEU A 11 15.32 15.30 11.21
CA LEU A 11 15.59 13.85 11.26
C LEU A 11 14.64 13.06 12.16
N ASN A 12 13.65 13.70 12.80
CA ASN A 12 12.63 13.02 13.58
C ASN A 12 11.87 12.06 12.65
N PRO A 13 11.89 10.74 12.92
CA PRO A 13 11.13 9.76 12.16
C PRO A 13 9.66 10.13 12.01
N ASP A 14 9.04 10.72 13.04
CA ASP A 14 7.64 11.13 13.00
C ASP A 14 7.38 12.24 11.98
N ASN A 15 8.31 13.21 11.87
CA ASN A 15 8.22 14.27 10.87
C ASN A 15 8.38 13.70 9.46
N PHE A 16 9.27 12.72 9.28
CA PHE A 16 9.42 12.03 8.01
C PHE A 16 8.17 11.23 7.63
N ILE A 17 7.58 10.50 8.59
CA ILE A 17 6.39 9.69 8.39
C ILE A 17 5.15 10.55 8.08
N THR A 18 4.96 11.67 8.77
CA THR A 18 3.72 12.46 8.67
C THR A 18 3.74 13.50 7.55
N ASN A 19 4.88 14.13 7.32
CA ASN A 19 4.97 15.29 6.43
C ASN A 19 5.72 15.02 5.12
N VAL A 20 6.56 13.97 5.08
CA VAL A 20 7.32 13.60 3.89
C VAL A 20 6.75 12.36 3.22
N MET A 21 6.29 11.39 4.01
CA MET A 21 5.53 10.24 3.52
C MET A 21 4.02 10.53 3.59
N GLY A 22 3.51 11.22 2.57
CA GLY A 22 2.08 11.34 2.39
C GLY A 22 1.39 9.97 2.18
N PRO A 23 0.05 9.94 2.10
CA PRO A 23 -0.74 8.71 1.90
C PRO A 23 -0.30 7.89 0.67
N ASP A 24 0.38 8.51 -0.30
CA ASP A 24 0.86 7.88 -1.52
C ASP A 24 2.33 7.44 -1.47
N VAL A 25 2.86 6.99 -0.32
CA VAL A 25 4.26 6.53 -0.17
C VAL A 25 4.71 5.55 -1.27
N MET A 26 3.78 4.76 -1.81
CA MET A 26 3.97 3.82 -2.92
C MET A 26 4.26 4.46 -4.28
N THR A 27 4.03 5.76 -4.43
CA THR A 27 4.21 6.52 -5.70
C THR A 27 5.53 7.28 -5.75
N TYR A 28 6.13 7.59 -4.61
CA TYR A 28 7.39 8.33 -4.55
C TYR A 28 8.54 7.50 -5.12
N THR A 29 9.22 8.05 -6.13
CA THR A 29 10.48 7.52 -6.65
C THR A 29 11.68 8.29 -6.10
N LYS A 30 11.45 9.53 -5.67
CA LYS A 30 12.44 10.45 -5.13
C LYS A 30 11.82 11.20 -3.94
N VAL A 31 12.59 11.37 -2.87
CA VAL A 31 12.21 12.26 -1.77
C VAL A 31 12.54 13.69 -2.17
N GLU A 32 11.53 14.55 -2.16
CA GLU A 32 11.68 15.99 -2.35
C GLU A 32 11.84 16.67 -0.99
N ILE A 33 12.83 17.54 -0.89
CA ILE A 33 13.12 18.33 0.31
C ILE A 33 13.21 19.79 -0.14
N ASP A 34 12.71 20.69 0.70
CA ASP A 34 12.83 22.12 0.47
C ASP A 34 14.29 22.51 0.12
N PRO A 35 14.52 23.31 -0.94
CA PRO A 35 15.86 23.69 -1.37
C PRO A 35 16.70 24.38 -0.28
N LYS A 36 16.09 25.18 0.60
CA LYS A 36 16.80 25.85 1.70
C LYS A 36 17.23 24.86 2.78
N ILE A 37 16.43 23.82 3.02
CA ILE A 37 16.82 22.72 3.91
C ILE A 37 17.97 21.93 3.28
N THR A 38 17.89 21.67 1.97
CA THR A 38 18.93 20.96 1.22
C THR A 38 20.25 21.72 1.21
N GLU A 39 20.23 23.04 1.05
CA GLU A 39 21.42 23.90 1.16
C GLU A 39 22.05 23.82 2.56
N PHE A 40 21.22 23.80 3.59
CA PHE A 40 21.66 23.73 4.98
C PHE A 40 22.15 22.34 5.40
N LEU A 41 21.53 21.28 4.87
CA LEU A 41 21.82 19.88 5.19
C LEU A 41 21.74 18.98 3.95
N PRO A 42 22.75 19.02 3.07
CA PRO A 42 22.71 18.33 1.78
C PRO A 42 22.62 16.80 1.90
N ILE A 43 23.11 16.23 3.01
CA ILE A 43 23.04 14.79 3.28
C ILE A 43 21.61 14.29 3.60
N LEU A 44 20.67 15.19 3.94
CA LEU A 44 19.33 14.80 4.38
C LEU A 44 18.56 14.05 3.30
N GLN A 45 18.68 14.51 2.04
CA GLN A 45 18.03 13.88 0.91
C GLN A 45 18.52 12.44 0.71
N GLU A 46 19.83 12.21 0.84
CA GLU A 46 20.40 10.87 0.77
C GLU A 46 19.86 9.99 1.90
N ILE A 47 19.83 10.50 3.14
CA ILE A 47 19.32 9.76 4.31
C ILE A 47 17.87 9.32 4.08
N TYR A 48 17.00 10.25 3.70
CA TYR A 48 15.59 9.96 3.46
C TYR A 48 15.37 9.03 2.28
N GLN A 49 16.13 9.21 1.20
CA GLN A 49 16.07 8.31 0.06
C GLN A 49 16.44 6.86 0.45
N ARG A 50 17.40 6.67 1.37
CA ARG A 50 17.76 5.35 1.89
C ARG A 50 16.62 4.74 2.73
N TRP A 51 15.90 5.56 3.50
CA TRP A 51 14.77 5.11 4.32
C TRP A 51 13.52 4.76 3.51
N LEU A 52 13.33 5.41 2.35
CA LEU A 52 12.15 5.21 1.51
C LEU A 52 11.95 3.74 1.10
N LYS A 53 13.02 3.05 0.69
CA LYS A 53 12.92 1.68 0.15
C LYS A 53 12.46 0.64 1.20
N PRO A 54 13.06 0.56 2.40
CA PRO A 54 12.55 -0.28 3.48
C PRO A 54 11.08 -0.02 3.80
N ILE A 55 10.67 1.26 3.86
CA ILE A 55 9.30 1.63 4.20
C ILE A 55 8.32 1.21 3.11
N GLN A 56 8.64 1.50 1.85
CA GLN A 56 7.87 1.03 0.70
C GLN A 56 7.72 -0.49 0.66
N SER A 57 8.73 -1.22 1.12
CA SER A 57 8.67 -2.69 1.21
C SER A 57 7.67 -3.15 2.27
N GLN A 58 7.67 -2.54 3.45
CA GLN A 58 6.69 -2.83 4.51
C GLN A 58 5.28 -2.41 4.10
N HIS A 59 5.13 -1.24 3.48
CA HIS A 59 3.84 -0.77 2.98
C HIS A 59 3.28 -1.72 1.90
N ALA A 60 4.11 -2.23 1.00
CA ALA A 60 3.67 -3.21 0.00
C ALA A 60 3.13 -4.50 0.65
N ILE A 61 3.81 -5.01 1.68
CA ILE A 61 3.34 -6.16 2.45
C ILE A 61 1.99 -5.84 3.09
N PHE A 62 1.88 -4.71 3.80
CA PHE A 62 0.66 -4.29 4.47
C PHE A 62 -0.51 -4.15 3.50
N THR A 63 -0.32 -3.45 2.38
CA THR A 63 -1.32 -3.31 1.31
C THR A 63 -1.74 -4.67 0.73
N THR A 64 -0.82 -5.63 0.65
CA THR A 64 -1.16 -7.00 0.22
C THR A 64 -2.04 -7.71 1.25
N MET A 65 -1.74 -7.55 2.55
CA MET A 65 -2.55 -8.13 3.63
C MET A 65 -3.96 -7.53 3.68
N GLU A 66 -4.07 -6.21 3.56
CA GLU A 66 -5.37 -5.53 3.43
C GLU A 66 -6.12 -6.04 2.20
N GLY A 67 -5.44 -6.15 1.06
CA GLY A 67 -6.00 -6.70 -0.18
C GLY A 67 -6.51 -8.13 -0.03
N MET A 68 -5.80 -8.98 0.70
CA MET A 68 -6.26 -10.35 1.02
C MET A 68 -7.52 -10.34 1.86
N ALA A 69 -7.60 -9.49 2.90
CA ALA A 69 -8.78 -9.37 3.73
C ALA A 69 -9.99 -8.84 2.93
N GLU A 70 -9.79 -7.77 2.16
CA GLU A 70 -10.81 -7.19 1.29
C GLU A 70 -11.34 -8.19 0.26
N PHE A 71 -10.45 -8.96 -0.37
CA PHE A 71 -10.83 -10.02 -1.30
C PHE A 71 -11.68 -11.09 -0.62
N VAL A 72 -11.26 -11.58 0.56
CA VAL A 72 -12.03 -12.58 1.32
C VAL A 72 -13.40 -12.06 1.70
N VAL A 73 -13.50 -10.84 2.22
CA VAL A 73 -14.79 -10.21 2.55
C VAL A 73 -15.68 -10.12 1.32
N GLN A 74 -15.13 -9.70 0.17
CA GLN A 74 -15.88 -9.66 -1.08
C GLN A 74 -16.42 -11.04 -1.48
N GLN A 75 -15.63 -12.11 -1.34
CA GLN A 75 -16.10 -13.47 -1.65
C GLN A 75 -17.19 -13.94 -0.68
N ILE A 76 -17.05 -13.67 0.63
CA ILE A 76 -18.07 -14.02 1.64
C ILE A 76 -19.39 -13.31 1.34
N LEU A 77 -19.34 -11.99 1.15
CA LEU A 77 -20.52 -11.17 0.96
C LEU A 77 -21.25 -11.45 -0.36
N LYS A 78 -20.51 -11.87 -1.40
CA LYS A 78 -21.09 -12.25 -2.69
C LYS A 78 -22.12 -13.37 -2.56
N ASP A 79 -21.88 -14.32 -1.68
CA ASP A 79 -22.73 -15.50 -1.51
C ASP A 79 -23.69 -15.38 -0.29
N ASP A 80 -23.59 -14.31 0.50
CA ASP A 80 -24.43 -14.09 1.68
C ASP A 80 -25.82 -13.55 1.29
N THR A 81 -26.85 -14.40 1.45
CA THR A 81 -28.23 -14.07 1.06
C THR A 81 -28.81 -12.89 1.86
N ASN A 82 -28.46 -12.75 3.14
CA ASN A 82 -28.96 -11.63 3.94
C ASN A 82 -28.35 -10.31 3.48
N PHE A 83 -27.07 -10.32 3.14
CA PHE A 83 -26.38 -9.17 2.59
C PHE A 83 -26.91 -8.79 1.21
N GLN A 84 -27.16 -9.76 0.32
CA GLN A 84 -27.78 -9.50 -0.98
C GLN A 84 -29.20 -8.93 -0.84
N ASN A 85 -30.00 -9.43 0.11
CA ASN A 85 -31.32 -8.89 0.41
C ASN A 85 -31.25 -7.46 1.00
N TYR A 86 -30.27 -7.20 1.87
CA TYR A 86 -30.01 -5.87 2.40
C TYR A 86 -29.64 -4.89 1.28
N LEU A 87 -28.72 -5.28 0.39
CA LEU A 87 -28.33 -4.47 -0.76
C LEU A 87 -29.53 -4.12 -1.65
N THR A 88 -30.34 -5.10 -2.03
CA THR A 88 -31.51 -4.86 -2.90
C THR A 88 -32.59 -4.01 -2.23
N THR A 89 -32.75 -4.12 -0.91
CA THR A 89 -33.76 -3.36 -0.15
C THR A 89 -33.34 -1.91 0.11
N PHE A 90 -32.06 -1.68 0.44
CA PHE A 90 -31.60 -0.40 0.98
C PHE A 90 -30.62 0.38 0.09
N ALA A 91 -29.89 -0.28 -0.83
CA ALA A 91 -28.95 0.43 -1.71
C ALA A 91 -29.64 1.15 -2.88
N GLY A 92 -30.91 0.83 -3.15
CA GLY A 92 -31.64 1.42 -4.28
C GLY A 92 -30.95 1.11 -5.61
N THR A 93 -30.50 2.15 -6.32
CA THR A 93 -29.78 2.02 -7.60
C THR A 93 -28.26 2.17 -7.49
N ASP A 94 -27.73 2.63 -6.34
CA ASP A 94 -26.29 2.85 -6.17
C ASP A 94 -25.65 1.80 -5.24
N TYR A 95 -25.34 0.65 -5.85
CA TYR A 95 -24.65 -0.45 -5.20
C TYR A 95 -23.17 -0.16 -4.89
N SER A 96 -22.59 0.92 -5.43
CA SER A 96 -21.16 1.18 -5.31
C SER A 96 -20.76 1.57 -3.88
N ALA A 97 -21.64 2.28 -3.16
CA ALA A 97 -21.43 2.71 -1.78
C ALA A 97 -21.32 1.56 -0.77
N TYR A 98 -21.87 0.39 -1.11
CA TYR A 98 -21.91 -0.79 -0.24
C TYR A 98 -20.98 -1.92 -0.71
N SER A 99 -20.20 -1.66 -1.78
CA SER A 99 -19.21 -2.60 -2.29
C SER A 99 -17.86 -2.44 -1.58
N VAL A 100 -17.10 -3.52 -1.49
CA VAL A 100 -15.68 -3.43 -1.11
C VAL A 100 -14.99 -2.56 -2.15
N LYS A 101 -14.48 -1.38 -1.73
CA LYS A 101 -13.88 -0.38 -2.62
C LYS A 101 -12.75 -0.96 -3.45
N LYS A 102 -12.49 -0.37 -4.61
CA LYS A 102 -11.31 -0.69 -5.41
C LYS A 102 -10.07 -0.27 -4.64
N SER A 103 -9.13 -1.20 -4.50
CA SER A 103 -7.82 -0.96 -3.90
C SER A 103 -6.80 -1.75 -4.70
N ILE A 104 -5.57 -1.23 -4.75
CA ILE A 104 -4.48 -1.89 -5.47
C ILE A 104 -4.17 -3.27 -4.88
N GLY A 105 -4.26 -3.41 -3.55
CA GLY A 105 -4.01 -4.67 -2.86
C GLY A 105 -5.03 -5.74 -3.22
N LYS A 106 -6.32 -5.37 -3.26
CA LYS A 106 -7.40 -6.31 -3.60
C LYS A 106 -7.35 -6.73 -5.05
N GLU A 107 -7.19 -5.78 -5.97
CA GLU A 107 -7.09 -6.08 -7.42
C GLU A 107 -5.88 -6.98 -7.72
N PHE A 108 -4.74 -6.69 -7.08
CA PHE A 108 -3.57 -7.57 -7.15
C PHE A 108 -3.88 -8.97 -6.60
N THR A 109 -4.50 -9.06 -5.42
CA THR A 109 -4.84 -10.35 -4.79
C THR A 109 -5.79 -11.16 -5.67
N GLU A 110 -6.85 -10.54 -6.18
CA GLU A 110 -7.83 -11.15 -7.07
C GLU A 110 -7.17 -11.70 -8.34
N PHE A 111 -6.26 -10.93 -8.95
CA PHE A 111 -5.50 -11.37 -10.11
C PHE A 111 -4.67 -12.62 -9.82
N ILE A 112 -3.94 -12.65 -8.69
CA ILE A 112 -3.11 -13.80 -8.30
C ILE A 112 -3.99 -15.00 -7.91
N PHE A 113 -5.12 -14.77 -7.23
CA PHE A 113 -6.13 -15.78 -6.94
C PHE A 113 -6.68 -16.43 -8.21
N GLY A 114 -6.91 -15.66 -9.27
CA GLY A 114 -7.29 -16.19 -10.58
C GLY A 114 -6.26 -17.14 -11.21
N LYS A 115 -5.00 -17.15 -10.74
CA LYS A 115 -3.94 -18.04 -11.22
C LYS A 115 -3.70 -19.25 -10.32
N PHE A 116 -3.76 -19.07 -9.00
CA PHE A 116 -3.36 -20.11 -8.04
C PHE A 116 -4.48 -20.56 -7.08
N GLY A 117 -5.66 -19.97 -7.17
CA GLY A 117 -6.81 -20.27 -6.31
C GLY A 117 -6.46 -20.17 -4.83
N LYS A 118 -6.88 -21.17 -4.05
CA LYS A 118 -6.70 -21.18 -2.58
C LYS A 118 -5.23 -21.10 -2.13
N SER A 119 -4.28 -21.52 -2.96
CA SER A 119 -2.84 -21.44 -2.64
C SER A 119 -2.26 -20.02 -2.73
N THR A 120 -3.04 -19.04 -3.22
CA THR A 120 -2.61 -17.64 -3.32
C THR A 120 -2.19 -17.05 -1.98
N PHE A 121 -2.96 -17.25 -0.91
CA PHE A 121 -2.68 -16.62 0.38
C PHE A 121 -1.31 -17.04 0.92
N GLU A 122 -1.01 -18.33 0.88
CA GLU A 122 0.30 -18.87 1.28
C GLU A 122 1.42 -18.28 0.42
N LYS A 123 1.24 -18.22 -0.90
CA LYS A 123 2.24 -17.64 -1.82
C LYS A 123 2.52 -16.17 -1.51
N LEU A 124 1.47 -15.38 -1.24
CA LEU A 124 1.59 -13.95 -0.93
C LEU A 124 2.27 -13.71 0.43
N ILE A 125 2.06 -14.59 1.41
CA ILE A 125 2.75 -14.52 2.71
C ILE A 125 4.23 -14.90 2.57
N MET A 126 4.51 -15.99 1.84
CA MET A 126 5.87 -16.51 1.70
C MET A 126 6.73 -15.65 0.75
N ASN A 127 6.11 -15.03 -0.24
CA ASN A 127 6.79 -14.22 -1.25
C ASN A 127 6.03 -12.91 -1.44
N PRO A 128 6.03 -11.97 -0.48
CA PRO A 128 5.25 -10.76 -0.61
C PRO A 128 5.70 -9.90 -1.81
N PRO A 129 4.78 -9.18 -2.46
CA PRO A 129 5.13 -8.33 -3.58
C PRO A 129 5.83 -7.06 -3.11
N ASN A 130 6.56 -6.42 -4.01
CA ASN A 130 7.01 -5.04 -3.85
C ASN A 130 6.02 -4.04 -4.48
N THR A 131 6.31 -2.75 -4.35
CA THR A 131 5.44 -1.67 -4.85
C THR A 131 5.21 -1.69 -6.36
N LYS A 132 6.20 -2.14 -7.15
CA LYS A 132 6.07 -2.26 -8.61
C LYS A 132 5.21 -3.45 -9.00
N GLU A 133 5.36 -4.55 -8.28
CA GLU A 133 4.61 -5.79 -8.46
C GLU A 133 3.13 -5.62 -8.12
N LEU A 134 2.80 -4.85 -7.09
CA LEU A 134 1.41 -4.48 -6.78
C LEU A 134 0.75 -3.71 -7.93
N LYS A 135 1.49 -2.81 -8.59
CA LYS A 135 1.00 -2.04 -9.75
C LYS A 135 0.94 -2.87 -11.03
N ASN A 136 1.80 -3.89 -11.15
CA ASN A 136 1.83 -4.78 -12.30
C ASN A 136 2.00 -6.23 -11.83
N PRO A 137 0.88 -6.94 -11.57
CA PRO A 137 0.90 -8.31 -11.07
C PRO A 137 1.65 -9.31 -11.97
N GLN A 138 1.84 -9.01 -13.25
CA GLN A 138 2.58 -9.89 -14.16
C GLN A 138 4.08 -9.95 -13.80
N ILE A 139 4.65 -8.86 -13.28
CA ILE A 139 6.04 -8.82 -12.81
C ILE A 139 6.20 -9.79 -11.64
N TYR A 140 5.23 -9.79 -10.72
CA TYR A 140 5.22 -10.71 -9.59
C TYR A 140 5.21 -12.17 -10.04
N LEU A 141 4.31 -12.52 -10.96
CA LEU A 141 4.23 -13.88 -11.51
C LEU A 141 5.55 -14.33 -12.13
N ASN A 142 6.26 -13.42 -12.81
CA ASN A 142 7.55 -13.76 -13.41
C ASN A 142 8.65 -14.01 -12.35
N ARG A 143 8.56 -13.38 -11.17
CA ARG A 143 9.51 -13.57 -10.07
C ARG A 143 9.27 -14.88 -9.31
N ILE A 144 8.02 -15.28 -9.15
CA ILE A 144 7.65 -16.44 -8.32
C ILE A 144 7.45 -17.75 -9.11
N LYS A 145 7.80 -17.73 -10.41
CA LYS A 145 7.96 -18.94 -11.22
C LYS A 145 9.22 -19.68 -10.80
#